data_AF-A0A923XY38-F1
#
_entry.id   AF-A0A923XY38-F1
#
_cell.length_a   1.000
_cell.length_b   1.000
_cell.length_c   1.000
_cell.angle_alpha   90.00
_cell.angle_beta   90.00
_cell.angle_gamma   90.00
#
_symmetry.space_group_name_H-M   'P 1'
#
loop_
_entity.id
_entity.type
_entity.pdbx_description
1 polymer ?
#
loop_
_entity_poly.entity_id
_entity_poly.type
_entity_poly.pdbx_seq_one_letter_code
_entity_poly.pdbx_strand_id
1 'polypeptide(L)'
;MHLFRFALLASVSLFFSAAMAQEKALAGPVILTVTGLDPAVFPEGRAEFDLKALQALGDSQVTTGSIWTEGPHVFNGVMLRTLADHLHLGTPTLKLLALNDYAIAFPLADSTPDAPMLAYLM
;
A
#
# COMPACT_ATOMS: atom_id res chain seq x y z
N MET A 1 34.98 -56.81 25.65
CA MET A 1 35.15 -55.61 26.48
C MET A 1 35.47 -54.44 25.53
N HIS A 2 34.48 -53.55 25.35
CA HIS A 2 34.50 -52.19 24.78
C HIS A 2 35.24 -51.94 23.45
N LEU A 3 34.52 -51.82 22.32
CA LEU A 3 33.99 -50.55 21.76
C LEU A 3 35.05 -49.46 21.61
N PHE A 4 35.27 -48.94 20.39
CA PHE A 4 34.86 -47.57 20.02
C PHE A 4 35.07 -47.32 18.51
N ARG A 5 33.97 -46.96 17.85
CA ARG A 5 33.89 -46.46 16.46
C ARG A 5 34.23 -44.97 16.47
N PHE A 6 35.04 -44.48 15.53
CA PHE A 6 35.09 -43.05 15.23
C PHE A 6 34.47 -42.82 13.85
N ALA A 7 33.26 -42.26 13.90
CA ALA A 7 32.42 -41.95 12.76
C ALA A 7 32.88 -40.65 12.09
N LEU A 8 32.94 -40.71 10.76
CA LEU A 8 32.94 -39.59 9.82
C LEU A 8 31.73 -38.68 10.12
N LEU A 9 31.95 -37.40 10.40
CA LEU A 9 30.89 -36.40 10.54
C LEU A 9 31.09 -35.30 9.51
N ALA A 10 30.10 -35.21 8.62
CA ALA A 10 30.02 -34.36 7.47
C ALA A 10 29.93 -32.88 7.84
N SER A 11 30.68 -32.05 7.11
CA SER A 11 30.60 -30.60 7.16
C SER A 11 29.27 -30.15 6.53
N VAL A 12 28.30 -29.75 7.37
CA VAL A 12 27.06 -29.12 6.90
C VAL A 12 27.34 -27.64 6.70
N SER A 13 27.56 -27.23 5.45
CA SER A 13 27.59 -25.82 5.06
C SER A 13 26.17 -25.24 5.13
N LEU A 14 25.90 -24.45 6.17
CA LEU A 14 24.70 -23.62 6.26
C LEU A 14 24.78 -22.52 5.19
N PHE A 15 24.09 -22.72 4.07
CA PHE A 15 23.79 -21.64 3.14
C PHE A 15 22.77 -20.70 3.79
N PHE A 16 23.25 -19.62 4.39
CA PHE A 16 22.41 -18.51 4.85
C PHE A 16 21.97 -17.72 3.61
N SER A 17 20.79 -18.04 3.07
CA SER A 17 20.20 -17.29 1.96
C SER A 17 19.69 -15.95 2.51
N ALA A 18 20.48 -14.89 2.35
CA ALA A 18 20.00 -13.53 2.54
C ALA A 18 19.08 -13.20 1.36
N ALA A 19 17.77 -13.35 1.54
CA ALA A 19 16.79 -12.81 0.62
C ALA A 19 16.88 -11.28 0.68
N MET A 20 17.67 -10.70 -0.23
CA MET A 20 17.67 -9.26 -0.47
C MET A 20 16.29 -8.91 -1.02
N ALA A 21 15.45 -8.32 -0.17
CA ALA A 21 14.22 -7.68 -0.60
C ALA A 21 14.63 -6.54 -1.54
N GLN A 22 14.52 -6.79 -2.85
CA GLN A 22 14.76 -5.75 -3.84
C GLN A 22 13.59 -4.78 -3.75
N GLU A 23 13.79 -3.66 -3.07
CA GLU A 23 12.86 -2.52 -3.13
C GLU A 23 12.72 -2.14 -4.60
N LYS A 24 11.55 -2.45 -5.17
CA LYS A 24 11.24 -2.08 -6.54
C LYS A 24 11.09 -0.57 -6.56
N ALA A 25 12.07 0.12 -7.12
CA ALA A 25 12.00 1.55 -7.37
C ALA A 25 10.71 1.88 -8.14
N LEU A 26 10.08 3.00 -7.78
CA LEU A 26 8.95 3.55 -8.52
C LEU A 26 9.36 3.82 -9.97
N ALA A 27 8.49 3.44 -10.90
CA ALA A 27 8.71 3.59 -12.33
C ALA A 27 8.38 5.01 -12.83
N GLY A 28 7.60 5.77 -12.07
CA GLY A 28 7.16 7.12 -12.43
C GLY A 28 7.26 8.11 -11.26
N PRO A 29 6.74 9.34 -11.44
CA PRO A 29 6.69 10.34 -10.37
C PRO A 29 5.79 9.87 -9.22
N VAL A 30 6.17 10.26 -8.00
CA VAL A 30 5.33 10.05 -6.81
C VAL A 30 4.08 10.92 -6.95
N ILE A 31 2.91 10.29 -6.88
CA ILE A 31 1.61 10.97 -6.95
C ILE A 31 0.82 10.88 -5.65
N LEU A 32 1.22 9.97 -4.75
CA LEU A 32 0.66 9.84 -3.42
C LEU A 32 1.77 9.50 -2.42
N THR A 33 1.81 10.25 -1.32
CA THR A 33 2.63 9.93 -0.15
C THR A 33 1.71 9.74 1.05
N VAL A 34 1.87 8.62 1.76
CA VAL A 34 1.18 8.35 3.02
C VAL A 34 2.22 8.38 4.14
N THR A 35 1.99 9.18 5.17
CA THR A 35 2.90 9.37 6.30
C THR A 35 2.25 8.99 7.62
N GLY A 36 3.05 8.77 8.67
CA GLY A 36 2.55 8.37 9.98
C GLY A 36 2.23 6.87 10.05
N LEU A 37 2.88 6.08 9.19
CA LEU A 37 2.77 4.62 9.19
C LEU A 37 3.64 4.03 10.30
N ASP A 38 3.30 2.80 10.72
CA ASP A 38 4.06 2.07 11.73
C ASP A 38 5.50 1.82 11.25
N PRO A 39 6.53 2.35 11.94
CA PRO A 39 7.94 2.13 11.59
C PRO A 39 8.37 0.66 11.60
N ALA A 40 7.64 -0.22 12.29
CA ALA A 40 7.93 -1.65 12.28
C ALA A 40 7.62 -2.31 10.93
N VAL A 41 6.70 -1.73 10.15
CA VAL A 41 6.31 -2.21 8.81
C VAL A 41 6.91 -1.33 7.72
N PHE A 42 6.94 -0.01 7.95
CA PHE A 42 7.45 1.00 7.03
C PHE A 42 8.59 1.78 7.70
N PRO A 43 9.87 1.39 7.53
CA PRO A 43 10.99 1.96 8.31
C PRO A 43 11.10 3.49 8.27
N GLU A 44 10.68 4.13 7.17
CA GLU A 44 10.67 5.59 7.04
C GLU A 44 9.42 6.27 7.64
N GLY A 45 8.48 5.50 8.20
CA GLY A 45 7.18 5.98 8.67
C GLY A 45 6.27 6.49 7.54
N ARG A 46 6.59 6.12 6.29
CA ARG A 46 5.87 6.57 5.08
C ARG A 46 5.91 5.53 3.96
N ALA A 47 4.97 5.65 3.05
CA ALA A 47 4.91 4.91 1.80
C ALA A 47 4.64 5.88 0.64
N GLU A 48 5.29 5.64 -0.49
CA GLU A 48 5.17 6.45 -1.70
C GLU A 48 4.63 5.59 -2.85
N PHE A 49 3.73 6.16 -3.64
CA PHE A 49 3.11 5.48 -4.77
C PHE A 49 3.23 6.34 -6.03
N ASP A 50 3.69 5.71 -7.11
CA ASP A 50 3.44 6.20 -8.46
C ASP A 50 2.12 5.64 -9.01
N LEU A 51 1.75 6.04 -10.23
CA LEU A 51 0.51 5.56 -10.86
C LEU A 51 0.47 4.04 -11.02
N LYS A 52 1.61 3.42 -11.39
CA LYS A 52 1.69 1.99 -11.64
C LYS A 52 1.56 1.18 -10.34
N ALA A 53 2.11 1.70 -9.24
CA ALA A 53 2.00 1.14 -7.92
C ALA A 53 0.55 1.20 -7.41
N LEU A 54 -0.16 2.32 -7.60
CA LEU A 54 -1.59 2.40 -7.28
C LEU A 54 -2.41 1.42 -8.10
N GLN A 55 -2.23 1.39 -9.42
CA GLN A 55 -2.94 0.45 -10.30
C GLN A 55 -2.68 -1.03 -9.95
N ALA A 56 -1.51 -1.34 -9.39
CA ALA A 56 -1.19 -2.70 -8.96
C ALA A 56 -1.94 -3.13 -7.68
N LEU A 57 -2.50 -2.21 -6.90
CA LEU A 57 -3.35 -2.52 -5.74
C LEU A 57 -4.73 -3.03 -6.16
N GLY A 58 -5.16 -2.68 -7.36
CA GLY A 58 -6.46 -3.01 -7.92
C GLY A 58 -7.00 -1.86 -8.77
N ASP A 59 -8.03 -2.15 -9.56
CA ASP A 59 -8.75 -1.15 -10.34
C ASP A 59 -10.24 -1.28 -10.02
N SER A 60 -10.90 -0.15 -9.82
CA SER A 60 -12.32 -0.08 -9.48
C SER A 60 -12.94 1.10 -10.22
N GLN A 61 -14.23 0.99 -10.50
CA GLN A 61 -14.98 1.99 -11.24
C GLN A 61 -16.16 2.50 -10.42
N VAL A 62 -16.34 3.83 -10.38
CA VAL A 62 -17.50 4.48 -9.75
C VAL A 62 -18.15 5.41 -10.76
N THR A 63 -19.44 5.21 -10.98
CA THR A 63 -20.27 6.09 -11.81
C THR A 63 -21.08 6.99 -10.88
N THR A 64 -20.85 8.30 -10.94
CA THR A 64 -21.55 9.28 -10.09
C THR A 64 -21.78 10.60 -10.81
N GLY A 65 -22.75 11.38 -10.36
CA GLY A 65 -23.06 12.70 -10.91
C GLY A 65 -22.97 13.77 -9.83
N SER A 66 -23.10 15.03 -10.24
CA SER A 66 -23.26 16.15 -9.32
C SER A 66 -24.42 17.03 -9.76
N ILE A 67 -24.94 17.88 -8.86
CA ILE A 67 -25.94 18.89 -9.23
C ILE A 67 -25.36 20.04 -10.07
N TRP A 68 -24.03 20.07 -10.24
CA TRP A 68 -23.30 21.14 -10.91
C TRP A 68 -22.78 20.75 -12.30
N THR A 69 -22.87 19.46 -12.67
CA THR A 69 -22.37 18.91 -13.93
C THR A 69 -23.48 18.18 -14.67
N GLU A 70 -23.38 18.14 -16.00
CA GLU A 70 -24.35 17.43 -16.83
C GLU A 70 -24.03 15.93 -16.90
N GLY A 71 -24.99 15.11 -16.49
CA GLY A 71 -24.93 13.66 -16.61
C GLY A 71 -24.01 12.97 -15.57
N PRO A 72 -24.01 11.63 -15.55
CA PRO A 72 -23.08 10.86 -14.75
C PRO A 72 -21.69 10.83 -15.39
N HIS A 73 -20.67 10.79 -14.54
CA HIS A 73 -19.27 10.60 -14.90
C HIS A 73 -18.75 9.29 -14.34
N VAL A 74 -17.80 8.69 -15.04
CA VAL A 74 -17.18 7.41 -14.67
C VAL A 74 -15.77 7.67 -14.20
N PHE A 75 -15.47 7.32 -12.96
CA PHE A 75 -14.12 7.44 -12.39
C PHE A 75 -13.49 6.06 -12.26
N ASN A 76 -12.20 5.95 -12.59
CA ASN A 76 -11.42 4.75 -12.35
C ASN A 76 -10.28 5.05 -11.37
N GLY A 77 -10.04 4.11 -10.46
CA GLY A 77 -9.15 4.33 -9.33
C GLY A 77 -9.10 3.16 -8.36
N VAL A 78 -8.40 3.37 -7.24
CA VAL A 78 -8.30 2.40 -6.14
C VAL A 78 -9.27 2.82 -5.02
N MET A 79 -9.99 1.87 -4.43
CA MET A 79 -10.77 2.15 -3.23
C MET A 79 -9.87 2.54 -2.05
N LEU A 80 -10.28 3.53 -1.26
CA LEU A 80 -9.54 3.95 -0.08
C LEU A 80 -9.34 2.80 0.91
N ARG A 81 -10.33 1.90 1.04
CA ARG A 81 -10.22 0.68 1.86
C ARG A 81 -9.12 -0.25 1.36
N THR A 82 -9.04 -0.49 0.05
CA THR A 82 -7.97 -1.32 -0.54
C THR A 82 -6.58 -0.77 -0.23
N LEU A 83 -6.40 0.55 -0.34
CA LEU A 83 -5.14 1.19 0.04
C LEU A 83 -4.87 1.05 1.55
N ALA A 84 -5.88 1.28 2.38
CA ALA A 84 -5.75 1.18 3.83
C ALA A 84 -5.39 -0.24 4.29
N ASP A 85 -6.02 -1.26 3.71
CA ASP A 85 -5.76 -2.67 3.99
C ASP A 85 -4.33 -3.04 3.55
N HIS A 86 -3.89 -2.57 2.37
CA HIS A 86 -2.52 -2.76 1.89
C HIS A 86 -1.47 -2.15 2.84
N LEU A 87 -1.80 -1.01 3.45
CA LEU A 87 -0.94 -0.32 4.43
C LEU A 87 -1.15 -0.83 5.86
N HIS A 88 -1.95 -1.87 6.07
CA HIS A 88 -2.27 -2.43 7.38
C HIS A 88 -2.82 -1.40 8.38
N LEU A 89 -3.60 -0.43 7.89
CA LEU A 89 -4.22 0.57 8.74
C LEU A 89 -5.38 -0.06 9.53
N GLY A 90 -5.52 0.35 10.79
CA GLY A 90 -6.73 0.07 11.57
C GLY A 90 -7.89 0.97 11.12
N THR A 91 -8.43 1.77 12.03
CA THR A 91 -9.47 2.77 11.71
C THR A 91 -9.08 4.17 12.19
N PRO A 92 -7.94 4.73 11.73
CA PRO A 92 -7.54 6.08 12.09
C PRO A 92 -8.45 7.14 11.45
N THR A 93 -8.35 8.37 11.95
CA THR A 93 -8.77 9.54 11.19
C THR A 93 -7.65 9.96 10.26
N LEU A 94 -7.90 9.89 8.96
CA LEU A 94 -6.95 10.28 7.91
C LEU A 94 -6.99 11.79 7.72
N LYS A 95 -5.83 12.42 7.52
CA LYS A 95 -5.73 13.77 6.97
C LYS A 95 -5.43 13.65 5.48
N LEU A 96 -6.38 14.07 4.65
CA LEU A 96 -6.23 14.06 3.19
C LEU A 96 -5.84 15.48 2.75
N LEU A 97 -4.67 15.63 2.12
CA LEU A 97 -4.09 16.91 1.70
C LEU A 97 -3.91 16.91 0.18
N ALA A 98 -4.45 17.93 -0.48
CA ALA A 98 -4.30 18.14 -1.91
C ALA A 98 -3.10 19.06 -2.22
N LEU A 99 -2.68 19.08 -3.50
CA LEU A 99 -1.54 19.89 -3.97
C LEU A 99 -1.72 21.41 -3.81
N ASN A 100 -2.96 21.88 -3.67
CA ASN A 100 -3.31 23.28 -3.43
C ASN A 100 -3.52 23.59 -1.93
N ASP A 101 -2.95 22.76 -1.05
CA ASP A 101 -3.04 22.84 0.41
C ASP A 101 -4.46 22.70 1.00
N TYR A 102 -5.45 22.34 0.18
CA TYR A 102 -6.77 21.98 0.70
C TYR A 102 -6.68 20.67 1.49
N ALA A 103 -7.20 20.66 2.71
CA ALA A 103 -7.13 19.50 3.58
C ALA A 103 -8.47 19.20 4.26
N ILE A 104 -8.75 17.92 4.42
CA ILE A 104 -9.89 17.42 5.23
C ILE A 104 -9.43 16.34 6.20
N ALA A 105 -10.21 16.15 7.27
CA ALA A 105 -10.10 15.00 8.15
C ALA A 105 -11.21 14.01 7.80
N PHE A 106 -10.86 12.74 7.62
CA PHE A 106 -11.77 11.67 7.23
C PHE A 106 -11.60 10.47 8.18
N PRO A 107 -12.57 10.16 9.05
CA PRO A 107 -12.55 8.93 9.83
C PRO A 107 -12.61 7.72 8.89
N LEU A 108 -11.58 6.85 8.91
CA LEU A 108 -11.56 5.69 8.02
C LEU A 108 -12.74 4.73 8.31
N ALA A 109 -13.27 4.77 9.54
CA ALA A 109 -14.49 4.05 9.92
C ALA A 109 -15.71 4.40 9.05
N ASP A 110 -15.77 5.62 8.48
CA ASP A 110 -16.88 6.09 7.65
C ASP A 110 -16.78 5.61 6.19
N SER A 111 -15.66 4.99 5.80
CA SER A 111 -15.55 4.39 4.47
C SER A 111 -16.55 3.25 4.30
N THR A 112 -16.84 2.87 3.07
CA THR A 112 -17.60 1.68 2.68
C THR A 112 -16.79 0.88 1.67
N PRO A 113 -17.15 -0.37 1.34
CA PRO A 113 -16.45 -1.13 0.30
C PRO A 113 -16.33 -0.39 -1.04
N ASP A 114 -17.32 0.45 -1.35
CA ASP A 114 -17.43 1.13 -2.66
C ASP A 114 -17.09 2.63 -2.63
N ALA A 115 -16.73 3.18 -1.46
CA ALA A 115 -16.35 4.60 -1.32
C ALA A 115 -15.51 4.88 -0.06
N PRO A 116 -14.66 5.92 -0.05
CA PRO A 116 -14.29 6.77 -1.19
C PRO A 116 -13.21 6.13 -2.07
N MET A 117 -13.00 6.70 -3.26
CA MET A 117 -12.00 6.25 -4.25
C MET A 117 -10.87 7.27 -4.36
N LEU A 118 -9.63 6.79 -4.54
CA LEU A 118 -8.52 7.55 -5.11
C LEU A 118 -8.58 7.44 -6.65
N ALA A 119 -9.28 8.38 -7.28
CA ALA A 119 -9.45 8.39 -8.74
C ALA A 119 -8.21 8.95 -9.46
N TYR A 120 -7.74 8.26 -10.49
CA TYR A 120 -6.64 8.71 -11.36
C TYR A 120 -7.06 8.85 -12.84
N LEU A 121 -8.28 8.48 -13.18
CA LEU A 121 -8.86 8.59 -14.52
C LEU A 121 -10.36 8.91 -14.43
N MET A 122 -10.85 9.72 -15.37
CA MET A 122 -12.25 10.13 -15.54
C MET A 122 -12.62 10.03 -17.02
#